data_AF-A0A947NF69-F1
#
_entry.id   AF-A0A947NF69-F1
#
_cell.length_a   1.000
_cell.length_b   1.000
_cell.length_c   1.000
_cell.angle_alpha   90.00
_cell.angle_beta   90.00
_cell.angle_gamma   90.00
#
_symmetry.space_group_name_H-M   'P 1'
#
loop_
_entity.id
_entity.type
_entity.pdbx_description
1 polymer ?
#
loop_
_entity_poly.entity_id
_entity_poly.type
_entity_poly.pdbx_seq_one_letter_code
_entity_poly.pdbx_strand_id
1 'polypeptide(L)'
;MGGFIIGIDLGGTKIAGALANSNGKIIKDTFLPTPKTSAINIYHTILKVIKELKIYCKHKKIYGIGFAVPGQIDLEKGIVINAPNLKSWNGFSLVTQLKRDLNLPIIIDNDANAAALAECLFGSGRKFNDFVYITVSTGIGSGIIINKKIFYG
;
A
#
# COMPACT_ATOMS: atom_id res chain seq x y z
N MET A 1 5.38 -22.04 12.06
CA MET A 1 3.99 -21.56 11.79
C MET A 1 4.10 -20.10 11.37
N GLY A 2 3.67 -19.74 10.16
CA GLY A 2 3.72 -18.36 9.67
C GLY A 2 2.32 -17.80 9.42
N GLY A 3 2.12 -16.53 9.76
CA GLY A 3 0.95 -15.75 9.38
C GLY A 3 1.09 -15.08 8.01
N PHE A 4 0.16 -14.19 7.71
CA PHE A 4 0.08 -13.47 6.44
C PHE A 4 0.16 -11.96 6.63
N ILE A 5 0.42 -11.26 5.54
CA ILE A 5 0.36 -9.80 5.41
C ILE A 5 -0.51 -9.50 4.19
N ILE A 6 -1.25 -8.40 4.23
CA ILE A 6 -1.97 -7.89 3.05
C ILE A 6 -1.28 -6.62 2.56
N GLY A 7 -0.98 -6.53 1.27
CA GLY A 7 -0.58 -5.29 0.61
C GLY A 7 -1.72 -4.76 -0.23
N ILE A 8 -1.96 -3.45 -0.21
CA ILE A 8 -2.93 -2.75 -1.04
C ILE A 8 -2.20 -1.68 -1.85
N ASP A 9 -2.43 -1.67 -3.16
CA ASP A 9 -1.98 -0.64 -4.10
C ASP A 9 -3.20 0.15 -4.59
N LEU A 10 -3.31 1.39 -4.14
CA LEU A 10 -4.43 2.27 -4.44
C LEU A 10 -4.14 3.11 -5.68
N GLY A 11 -4.40 2.61 -6.88
CA GLY A 11 -4.27 3.40 -8.11
C GLY A 11 -5.50 4.29 -8.39
N GLY A 12 -5.32 5.27 -9.28
CA GLY A 12 -6.43 6.10 -9.78
C GLY A 12 -7.48 5.33 -10.61
N THR A 13 -7.09 4.18 -11.18
CA THR A 13 -7.94 3.36 -12.06
C THR A 13 -8.38 2.05 -11.40
N LYS A 14 -7.52 1.44 -10.59
CA LYS A 14 -7.78 0.19 -9.90
C LYS A 14 -7.19 0.20 -8.49
N ILE A 15 -7.82 -0.53 -7.59
CA ILE A 15 -7.32 -0.88 -6.27
C ILE A 15 -6.91 -2.34 -6.32
N ALA A 16 -5.61 -2.61 -6.29
CA ALA A 16 -5.08 -3.97 -6.26
C ALA A 16 -4.78 -4.39 -4.81
N GLY A 17 -4.93 -5.66 -4.51
CA GLY A 17 -4.56 -6.23 -3.22
C GLY A 17 -3.92 -7.60 -3.35
N ALA A 18 -2.96 -7.89 -2.48
CA ALA A 18 -2.29 -9.18 -2.43
C ALA A 18 -2.16 -9.68 -0.98
N LEU A 19 -2.48 -10.95 -0.77
CA LEU A 19 -2.16 -11.72 0.42
C LEU A 19 -0.79 -12.38 0.22
N ALA A 20 0.17 -12.07 1.08
CA ALA A 20 1.51 -12.64 1.04
C ALA A 20 1.86 -13.33 2.37
N ASN A 21 2.75 -14.32 2.31
CA ASN A 21 3.35 -14.90 3.51
C ASN A 21 4.51 -14.03 4.04
N SER A 22 5.10 -14.44 5.17
CA SER A 22 6.22 -13.74 5.81
C SER A 22 7.47 -13.57 4.94
N ASN A 23 7.61 -14.36 3.87
CA ASN A 23 8.76 -14.31 2.96
C ASN A 23 8.46 -13.46 1.71
N GLY A 24 7.32 -12.76 1.68
CA GLY A 24 6.90 -11.95 0.53
C GLY A 24 6.30 -12.76 -0.63
N LYS A 25 6.10 -14.09 -0.49
CA LYS A 25 5.46 -14.89 -1.53
C LYS A 25 3.96 -14.58 -1.57
N ILE A 26 3.49 -14.10 -2.72
CA ILE A 26 2.06 -13.90 -2.99
C ILE A 26 1.34 -15.24 -3.01
N ILE A 27 0.27 -15.34 -2.23
CA ILE A 27 -0.61 -16.51 -2.11
C ILE A 27 -1.87 -16.30 -2.95
N LYS A 28 -2.40 -15.08 -2.94
CA LYS A 28 -3.57 -14.67 -3.71
C LYS A 28 -3.53 -13.17 -3.93
N ASP A 29 -3.92 -12.74 -5.12
CA ASP A 29 -4.18 -11.35 -5.47
C ASP A 29 -5.60 -11.18 -6.03
N THR A 30 -6.10 -9.95 -5.95
CA THR A 30 -7.37 -9.50 -6.53
C THR A 30 -7.26 -8.00 -6.85
N PHE A 31 -8.18 -7.49 -7.66
CA PHE A 31 -8.31 -6.06 -7.86
C PHE A 31 -9.77 -5.68 -8.13
N LEU A 32 -10.12 -4.44 -7.80
CA LEU A 32 -11.40 -3.83 -8.16
C LEU A 32 -11.15 -2.45 -8.82
N PRO A 33 -12.02 -1.98 -9.73
CA PRO A 33 -11.92 -0.62 -10.27
C PRO A 33 -12.01 0.44 -9.17
N THR A 34 -11.21 1.50 -9.25
CA THR A 34 -11.26 2.60 -8.30
C THR A 34 -12.49 3.47 -8.56
N PRO A 35 -13.40 3.63 -7.57
CA PRO A 35 -14.54 4.52 -7.73
C PRO A 35 -14.10 5.98 -7.91
N LYS A 36 -14.67 6.68 -8.89
CA LYS A 36 -14.38 8.11 -9.14
C LYS A 36 -15.34 9.08 -8.44
N THR A 37 -16.18 8.56 -7.54
CA THR A 37 -17.31 9.31 -6.95
C THR A 37 -16.95 9.98 -5.62
N SER A 38 -16.42 9.24 -4.64
CA SER A 38 -16.14 9.77 -3.29
C SER A 38 -15.10 8.93 -2.54
N ALA A 39 -14.44 9.53 -1.54
CA ALA A 39 -13.53 8.79 -0.66
C ALA A 39 -14.22 7.62 0.05
N ILE A 40 -15.45 7.80 0.52
CA ILE A 40 -16.16 6.71 1.21
C ILE A 40 -16.38 5.49 0.30
N ASN A 41 -16.61 5.71 -0.99
CA ASN A 41 -16.75 4.60 -1.94
C ASN A 41 -15.42 3.91 -2.21
N ILE A 42 -14.32 4.67 -2.33
CA ILE A 42 -12.96 4.10 -2.42
C ILE A 42 -12.66 3.27 -1.16
N TYR A 43 -12.98 3.78 0.03
CA TYR A 43 -12.83 3.09 1.31
C TYR A 43 -13.61 1.76 1.35
N HIS A 44 -14.89 1.78 0.95
CA HIS A 44 -15.68 0.55 0.85
C HIS A 44 -15.10 -0.45 -0.15
N THR A 45 -14.54 0.02 -1.28
CA THR A 45 -13.87 -0.86 -2.24
C THR A 45 -12.60 -1.48 -1.65
N ILE A 46 -11.80 -0.72 -0.89
CA ILE A 46 -10.65 -1.25 -0.13
C ILE A 46 -11.10 -2.36 0.83
N LEU A 47 -12.18 -2.14 1.60
CA LEU A 47 -12.71 -3.15 2.52
C LEU A 47 -13.17 -4.42 1.79
N LYS A 48 -13.76 -4.30 0.59
CA LYS A 48 -14.12 -5.45 -0.24
C LYS A 48 -12.90 -6.25 -0.67
N VAL A 49 -11.86 -5.59 -1.18
CA VAL A 49 -10.58 -6.24 -1.55
C VAL A 49 -9.98 -6.98 -0.36
N ILE A 50 -9.90 -6.33 0.81
CA ILE A 50 -9.38 -6.95 2.04
C ILE A 50 -10.22 -8.17 2.45
N LYS A 51 -11.56 -8.05 2.39
CA LYS A 51 -12.48 -9.14 2.74
C LYS A 51 -12.30 -10.35 1.82
N GLU A 52 -12.15 -10.14 0.51
CA GLU A 52 -11.88 -11.21 -0.45
C GLU A 52 -10.58 -11.95 -0.14
N LEU A 53 -9.50 -11.22 0.15
CA LEU A 53 -8.20 -11.81 0.47
C LEU A 53 -8.23 -12.59 1.80
N LYS A 54 -8.98 -12.09 2.80
CA LYS A 54 -9.12 -12.74 4.12
C LYS A 54 -9.66 -14.17 4.04
N ILE A 55 -10.48 -14.50 3.04
CA ILE A 55 -11.03 -15.86 2.82
C ILE A 55 -9.90 -16.88 2.67
N TYR A 56 -8.77 -16.49 2.08
CA TYR A 56 -7.63 -17.36 1.82
C TYR A 56 -6.69 -17.55 3.03
N CYS A 57 -6.97 -16.90 4.16
CA CYS A 57 -6.11 -16.97 5.34
C CYS A 57 -6.21 -18.30 6.10
N LYS A 58 -7.24 -19.14 5.88
CA LYS A 58 -7.41 -20.46 6.52
C LYS A 58 -7.12 -20.44 8.04
N HIS A 59 -7.68 -19.45 8.75
CA HIS A 59 -7.48 -19.20 10.20
C HIS A 59 -6.08 -18.74 10.63
N LYS A 60 -5.13 -18.53 9.70
CA LYS A 60 -3.84 -17.94 10.03
C LYS A 60 -3.98 -16.45 10.34
N LYS A 61 -3.17 -15.98 11.29
CA LYS A 61 -3.11 -14.57 11.70
C LYS A 61 -2.66 -13.70 10.53
N ILE A 62 -3.33 -12.55 10.37
CA ILE A 62 -2.83 -11.44 9.55
C ILE A 62 -2.06 -10.51 10.48
N TYR A 63 -0.79 -10.27 10.18
CA TYR A 63 0.07 -9.43 11.02
C TYR A 63 -0.16 -7.94 10.80
N GLY A 64 -0.63 -7.54 9.62
CA GLY A 64 -0.93 -6.15 9.30
C GLY A 64 -1.30 -5.98 7.83
N ILE A 65 -1.61 -4.73 7.48
CA ILE A 65 -1.93 -4.31 6.12
C ILE A 65 -1.06 -3.11 5.75
N GLY A 66 -0.32 -3.23 4.64
CA GLY A 66 0.47 -2.15 4.06
C GLY A 66 -0.27 -1.52 2.89
N PHE A 67 -0.20 -0.20 2.76
CA PHE A 67 -0.81 0.57 1.70
C PHE A 67 0.24 1.35 0.92
N ALA A 68 0.27 1.17 -0.40
CA ALA A 68 0.88 2.06 -1.36
C ALA A 68 -0.21 2.99 -1.90
N VAL A 69 -0.04 4.30 -1.75
CA VAL A 69 -1.02 5.28 -2.23
C VAL A 69 -0.36 6.40 -3.04
N PRO A 70 -1.07 6.98 -4.01
CA PRO A 70 -0.55 8.05 -4.84
C PRO A 70 -0.55 9.35 -4.07
N GLY A 71 0.42 10.20 -4.38
CA GLY A 71 0.48 11.57 -3.89
C GLY A 71 1.19 11.72 -2.55
N GLN A 72 1.02 12.91 -1.96
CA GLN A 72 1.71 13.34 -0.75
C GLN A 72 0.94 12.87 0.49
N ILE A 73 1.66 12.32 1.46
CA ILE A 73 1.09 11.70 2.67
C ILE A 73 1.72 12.37 3.90
N ASP A 74 0.87 12.72 4.87
CA ASP A 74 1.29 12.97 6.24
C ASP A 74 1.43 11.61 6.94
N LEU A 75 2.66 11.07 7.01
CA LEU A 75 2.90 9.73 7.56
C LEU A 75 2.60 9.64 9.05
N GLU A 76 2.80 10.72 9.80
CA GLU A 76 2.50 10.77 11.24
C GLU A 76 1.00 10.64 11.48
N LYS A 77 0.19 11.36 10.70
CA LYS A 77 -1.27 11.33 10.82
C LYS A 77 -1.93 10.22 10.01
N GLY A 78 -1.21 9.62 9.06
CA GLY A 78 -1.75 8.63 8.12
C GLY A 78 -2.80 9.22 7.17
N ILE A 79 -2.63 10.48 6.78
CA ILE A 79 -3.59 11.25 5.95
C ILE A 79 -2.98 11.51 4.58
N VAL A 80 -3.77 11.33 3.52
CA VAL A 80 -3.36 11.76 2.18
C VAL A 80 -3.61 13.27 2.05
N ILE A 81 -2.53 14.04 1.97
CA ILE A 81 -2.56 15.50 1.84
C ILE A 81 -3.05 15.86 0.44
N ASN A 82 -2.45 15.25 -0.58
CA ASN A 82 -2.79 15.55 -1.97
C ASN A 82 -2.52 14.35 -2.89
N ALA A 83 -3.57 13.79 -3.47
CA ALA A 83 -3.53 12.79 -4.53
C ALA A 83 -4.07 13.40 -5.84
N PRO A 84 -3.18 13.83 -6.76
CA PRO A 84 -3.61 14.53 -7.99
C PRO A 84 -4.63 13.74 -8.82
N ASN A 85 -4.45 12.41 -8.86
CA ASN A 85 -5.28 11.49 -9.62
C ASN A 85 -6.50 10.95 -8.84
N LEU A 86 -6.64 11.31 -7.55
CA LEU A 86 -7.73 10.88 -6.66
C LEU A 86 -8.17 12.05 -5.75
N LYS A 87 -8.59 13.16 -6.34
CA LYS A 87 -8.94 14.39 -5.59
C LYS A 87 -9.96 14.18 -4.48
N SER A 88 -10.94 13.28 -4.68
CA SER A 88 -11.96 12.96 -3.69
C SER A 88 -11.39 12.30 -2.43
N TRP A 89 -10.13 11.86 -2.45
CA TRP A 89 -9.40 11.19 -1.37
C TRP A 89 -8.62 12.16 -0.46
N ASN A 90 -8.44 13.42 -0.86
CA ASN A 90 -7.67 14.40 -0.11
C ASN A 90 -8.28 14.66 1.28
N GLY A 91 -7.46 14.68 2.32
CA GLY A 91 -7.88 14.92 3.71
C GLY A 91 -8.56 13.72 4.38
N PHE A 92 -8.70 12.57 3.70
CA PHE A 92 -9.31 11.38 4.27
C PHE A 92 -8.32 10.64 5.18
N SER A 93 -8.69 10.44 6.45
CA SER A 93 -7.88 9.68 7.41
C SER A 93 -8.13 8.16 7.27
N LEU A 94 -7.50 7.57 6.25
CA LEU A 94 -7.62 6.14 5.94
C LEU A 94 -7.15 5.28 7.13
N VAL A 95 -5.98 5.59 7.68
CA VAL A 95 -5.34 4.78 8.71
C VAL A 95 -6.20 4.71 9.97
N THR A 96 -6.75 5.84 10.41
CA THR A 96 -7.62 5.87 11.60
C THR A 96 -8.88 5.04 11.40
N GLN A 97 -9.54 5.17 10.24
CA GLN A 97 -10.77 4.42 9.95
C GLN A 97 -10.50 2.92 9.85
N LEU A 98 -9.46 2.51 9.13
CA LEU A 98 -9.10 1.10 9.01
C LEU A 98 -8.64 0.47 10.34
N LYS A 99 -7.87 1.21 11.15
CA LYS A 99 -7.47 0.71 12.48
C LYS A 99 -8.68 0.45 13.36
N ARG A 100 -9.67 1.36 13.34
CA ARG A 100 -10.93 1.21 14.07
C ARG A 100 -11.73 0.00 13.59
N ASP A 101 -11.89 -0.13 12.27
CA ASP A 101 -12.81 -1.12 11.69
C ASP A 101 -12.20 -2.53 11.59
N LEU A 102 -10.87 -2.65 11.45
CA LEU A 102 -10.19 -3.93 11.26
C LEU A 102 -9.43 -4.43 12.48
N ASN A 103 -9.10 -3.56 13.43
CA ASN A 103 -8.26 -3.88 14.60
C ASN A 103 -6.93 -4.58 14.20
N LEU A 104 -6.27 -4.07 13.16
CA LEU A 104 -5.00 -4.58 12.64
C LEU A 104 -3.98 -3.45 12.54
N PRO A 105 -2.67 -3.74 12.62
CA PRO A 105 -1.64 -2.78 12.25
C PRO A 105 -1.80 -2.34 10.79
N ILE A 106 -1.87 -1.03 10.58
CA ILE A 106 -1.97 -0.40 9.25
C ILE A 106 -0.75 0.50 9.06
N ILE A 107 -0.05 0.30 7.95
CA ILE A 107 1.06 1.15 7.50
C ILE A 107 0.70 1.69 6.12
N ILE A 108 1.08 2.94 5.85
CA ILE A 108 0.84 3.62 4.58
C ILE A 108 2.13 4.28 4.13
N ASP A 109 2.40 4.26 2.83
CA ASP A 109 3.49 4.98 2.20
C ASP A 109 3.10 5.39 0.77
N ASN A 110 3.89 6.28 0.19
CA ASN A 110 3.75 6.67 -1.21
C ASN A 110 4.11 5.47 -2.11
N ASP A 111 3.42 5.36 -3.24
CA ASP A 111 3.62 4.31 -4.25
C ASP A 111 5.07 4.17 -4.73
N ALA A 112 5.78 5.27 -4.99
CA ALA A 112 7.18 5.23 -5.40
C ALA A 112 8.12 4.74 -4.29
N ASN A 113 7.87 5.13 -3.04
CA ASN A 113 8.61 4.61 -1.87
C ASN A 113 8.35 3.12 -1.68
N ALA A 114 7.09 2.69 -1.75
CA ALA A 114 6.72 1.29 -1.61
C ALA A 114 7.36 0.43 -2.72
N ALA A 115 7.40 0.93 -3.95
CA ALA A 115 8.08 0.27 -5.07
C ALA A 115 9.60 0.18 -4.84
N ALA A 116 10.25 1.27 -4.39
CA ALA A 116 11.67 1.27 -4.04
C ALA A 116 11.99 0.24 -2.93
N LEU A 117 11.14 0.15 -1.90
CA LEU A 117 11.28 -0.83 -0.84
C LEU A 117 11.09 -2.27 -1.36
N ALA A 118 10.13 -2.49 -2.26
CA ALA A 118 9.94 -3.79 -2.89
C ALA A 118 11.17 -4.21 -3.71
N GLU A 119 11.78 -3.30 -4.47
CA GLU A 119 13.04 -3.56 -5.18
C GLU A 119 14.20 -3.86 -4.21
N CYS A 120 14.26 -3.16 -3.08
CA CYS A 120 15.27 -3.37 -2.05
C CYS A 120 15.16 -4.74 -1.37
N LEU A 121 13.93 -5.20 -1.11
CA LEU A 121 13.66 -6.44 -0.37
C LEU A 121 13.60 -7.67 -1.29
N PHE A 122 13.01 -7.55 -2.47
CA PHE A 122 12.63 -8.68 -3.32
C PHE A 122 13.14 -8.57 -4.76
N GLY A 123 13.54 -7.38 -5.21
CA GLY A 123 13.90 -7.12 -6.59
C GLY A 123 15.39 -6.96 -6.86
N SER A 124 15.71 -6.10 -7.82
CA SER A 124 17.06 -5.83 -8.31
C SER A 124 17.90 -4.99 -7.35
N GLY A 125 17.23 -4.24 -6.45
CA GLY A 125 17.85 -3.42 -5.41
C GLY A 125 18.51 -4.22 -4.28
N ARG A 126 18.24 -5.53 -4.15
CA ARG A 126 18.78 -6.37 -3.06
C ARG A 126 20.30 -6.35 -2.93
N LYS A 127 21.04 -6.17 -4.02
CA LYS A 127 22.51 -6.14 -4.01
C LYS A 127 23.11 -4.77 -3.66
N PHE A 128 22.29 -3.73 -3.53
CA PHE A 128 22.74 -2.37 -3.27
C PHE A 128 22.28 -1.88 -1.90
N ASN A 129 23.15 -1.19 -1.17
CA ASN A 129 22.78 -0.56 0.10
C ASN A 129 22.03 0.75 -0.11
N ASP A 130 22.40 1.48 -1.16
CA ASP A 130 21.87 2.80 -1.50
C ASP A 130 21.51 2.82 -2.98
N PHE A 131 20.33 3.33 -3.31
CA PHE A 131 19.90 3.55 -4.70
C PHE A 131 18.70 4.48 -4.77
N VAL A 132 18.48 5.04 -5.97
CA VAL A 132 17.26 5.78 -6.30
C VAL A 132 16.43 4.92 -7.23
N TYR A 133 15.18 4.67 -6.85
CA TYR A 133 14.15 4.13 -7.73
C TYR A 133 13.45 5.30 -8.41
N ILE A 134 13.31 5.24 -9.74
CA ILE A 134 12.58 6.22 -10.53
C ILE A 134 11.50 5.48 -11.31
N THR A 135 10.25 5.90 -11.15
CA THR A 135 9.13 5.41 -11.96
C THR A 135 8.66 6.51 -12.89
N VAL A 136 8.50 6.16 -14.16
CA VAL A 136 8.00 7.03 -15.23
C VAL A 136 6.73 6.39 -15.77
N SER A 137 5.60 7.01 -15.49
CA SER A 137 4.27 6.55 -15.91
C SER A 137 3.43 7.77 -16.32
N THR A 138 2.22 7.93 -15.78
CA THR A 138 1.43 9.16 -15.95
C THR A 138 2.09 10.40 -15.31
N GLY A 139 3.02 10.18 -14.38
CA GLY A 139 3.93 11.18 -13.84
C GLY A 139 5.29 10.56 -13.53
N ILE A 140 6.17 11.35 -12.93
CA ILE A 140 7.48 10.89 -12.44
C ILE A 140 7.40 10.80 -10.93
N GLY A 141 7.72 9.64 -10.38
CA GLY A 141 7.86 9.41 -8.96
C GLY A 141 9.23 8.82 -8.65
N SER A 142 9.70 9.02 -7.42
CA SER A 142 10.96 8.43 -6.97
C SER A 142 10.88 7.98 -5.52
N GLY A 143 11.60 6.91 -5.20
CA GLY A 143 11.87 6.48 -3.84
C GLY A 143 13.38 6.34 -3.64
N ILE A 144 13.89 6.81 -2.51
CA ILE A 144 15.32 6.80 -2.22
C ILE A 144 15.57 5.77 -1.12
N ILE A 145 16.50 4.85 -1.36
CA ILE A 145 16.99 3.89 -0.38
C ILE A 145 18.39 4.32 0.06
N ILE A 146 18.59 4.44 1.37
CA ILE A 146 19.88 4.69 2.02
C ILE A 146 20.05 3.67 3.16
N ASN A 147 21.17 2.97 3.21
CA ASN A 147 21.45 1.92 4.19
C ASN A 147 20.29 0.91 4.32
N LYS A 148 19.76 0.44 3.19
CA LYS A 148 18.61 -0.50 3.11
C LYS A 148 17.29 0.03 3.69
N LYS A 149 17.14 1.34 3.88
CA LYS A 149 15.93 1.97 4.41
C LYS A 149 15.44 3.08 3.49
N ILE A 150 14.13 3.32 3.49
CA ILE A 150 13.55 4.47 2.79
C ILE A 150 14.04 5.76 3.44
N PHE A 151 14.46 6.71 2.62
CA PHE A 151 14.75 8.07 3.01
C PHE A 151 13.51 8.95 2.77
N TYR A 152 12.95 9.51 3.84
CA TYR A 152 11.70 10.27 3.80
C TYR A 152 11.88 11.79 3.63
N GLY A 153 13.11 12.29 3.81
CA GLY A 153 13.39 13.74 3.83
C GLY A 153 13.15 14.39 5.18
#